data_AF-A0A7Z9IW54-F1
#
_entry.id   AF-A0A7Z9IW54-F1
#
_cell.length_a   1.000
_cell.length_b   1.000
_cell.length_c   1.000
_cell.angle_alpha   90.00
_cell.angle_beta   90.00
_cell.angle_gamma   90.00
#
_symmetry.space_group_name_H-M   'P 1'
#
loop_
_entity.id
_entity.type
_entity.pdbx_description
1 polymer ?
#
loop_
_entity_poly.entity_id
_entity_poly.type
_entity_poly.pdbx_seq_one_letter_code
_entity_poly.pdbx_strand_id
1 'polypeptide(L)'
;MSEGSLEAPIRHPIPWQEEAFTNPEDLDVELRRVFDICHGCRRCFNLCDAFPRLFDLIDSSETGELDSVDSVGFKHVADACTLCDMCFMTKCPYVPP
;
A
#
# COMPACT_ATOMS: atom_id res chain seq x y z
N MET A 1 -8.34 15.28 -13.92
CA MET A 1 -7.46 14.40 -13.14
C MET A 1 -6.06 14.63 -13.68
N SER A 2 -5.21 15.36 -12.95
CA SER A 2 -3.78 15.47 -13.31
C SER A 2 -3.09 14.15 -12.99
N GLU A 3 -2.11 13.76 -13.79
CA GLU A 3 -1.23 12.64 -13.45
C GLU A 3 -0.43 13.02 -12.19
N GLY A 4 -0.60 12.28 -11.10
CA GLY A 4 0.25 12.45 -9.91
C GLY A 4 1.65 11.86 -10.13
N SER A 5 2.61 12.19 -9.26
CA SER A 5 4.06 11.91 -9.41
C SER A 5 4.87 12.84 -10.34
N LEU A 6 4.30 13.96 -10.79
CA LEU A 6 5.05 14.97 -11.56
C LEU A 6 5.82 15.97 -10.68
N GLU A 7 5.34 16.19 -9.46
CA GLU A 7 5.96 17.05 -8.44
C GLU A 7 6.58 16.20 -7.33
N ALA A 8 7.47 16.81 -6.54
CA ALA A 8 8.03 16.16 -5.38
C ALA A 8 6.92 15.79 -4.37
N PRO A 9 6.81 14.52 -3.94
CA PRO A 9 5.72 14.11 -3.07
C PRO A 9 5.93 14.63 -1.64
N ILE A 10 4.83 15.01 -0.99
CA ILE A 10 4.83 15.59 0.36
C ILE A 10 4.28 14.57 1.36
N ARG A 11 4.98 14.38 2.49
CA ARG A 11 4.46 13.63 3.62
C ARG A 11 3.75 14.57 4.58
N HIS A 12 2.44 14.38 4.69
CA HIS A 12 1.64 15.06 5.69
C HIS A 12 1.78 14.38 7.05
N PRO A 13 1.89 15.14 8.16
CA PRO A 13 1.89 14.57 9.49
C PRO A 13 0.63 13.73 9.72
N ILE A 14 0.83 12.50 10.20
CA ILE A 14 -0.23 11.61 10.64
C ILE A 14 -0.43 11.78 12.16
N PRO A 15 -1.67 11.69 12.67
CA PRO A 15 -1.96 11.82 14.10
C PRO A 15 -1.58 10.55 14.88
N TRP A 16 -0.30 10.16 14.84
CA TRP A 16 0.18 8.88 15.38
C TRP A 16 0.09 8.74 16.91
N GLN A 17 -0.19 9.84 17.61
CA GLN A 17 -0.35 9.89 19.06
C GLN A 17 -1.81 9.70 19.51
N GLU A 18 -2.76 9.72 18.58
CA GLU A 18 -4.15 9.43 18.90
C GLU A 18 -4.33 7.93 19.15
N GLU A 19 -5.21 7.58 20.09
CA GLU A 19 -5.48 6.19 20.47
C GLU A 19 -5.95 5.34 19.27
N ALA A 20 -6.72 5.97 18.36
CA ALA A 20 -7.19 5.36 17.13
C ALA A 20 -6.07 4.94 16.17
N PHE A 21 -4.88 5.54 16.24
CA PHE A 21 -3.79 5.24 15.30
C PHE A 21 -3.34 3.78 15.33
N THR A 22 -3.47 3.13 16.49
CA THR A 22 -3.09 1.73 16.69
C THR A 22 -4.28 0.77 16.71
N ASN A 23 -5.48 1.27 16.41
CA ASN A 23 -6.68 0.44 16.36
C ASN A 23 -6.54 -0.60 15.23
N PRO A 24 -6.63 -1.92 15.52
CA PRO A 24 -6.46 -2.95 14.50
C PRO A 24 -7.48 -2.91 13.36
N GLU A 25 -8.73 -2.51 13.64
CA GLU A 25 -9.78 -2.42 12.63
C GLU A 25 -9.53 -1.25 11.68
N ASP A 26 -9.16 -0.08 12.21
CA ASP A 26 -8.82 1.09 11.41
C ASP A 26 -7.56 0.86 10.56
N LEU A 27 -6.57 0.17 11.14
CA LEU A 27 -5.36 -0.24 10.40
C LEU A 27 -5.67 -1.21 9.27
N ASP A 28 -6.59 -2.16 9.47
CA ASP A 28 -7.01 -3.07 8.40
C ASP A 28 -7.67 -2.32 7.24
N VAL A 29 -8.56 -1.39 7.55
CA VAL A 29 -9.23 -0.53 6.55
C VAL A 29 -8.19 0.28 5.76
N GLU A 30 -7.23 0.89 6.44
CA GLU A 30 -6.19 1.68 5.77
C GLU A 30 -5.22 0.81 4.94
N LEU A 31 -4.84 -0.37 5.44
CA LEU A 31 -4.04 -1.33 4.67
C LEU A 31 -4.77 -1.76 3.41
N ARG A 32 -6.07 -2.09 3.52
CA ARG A 32 -6.90 -2.45 2.36
C ARG A 32 -6.95 -1.32 1.34
N ARG A 33 -7.18 -0.08 1.78
CA ARG A 33 -7.18 1.09 0.88
C ARG A 33 -5.84 1.24 0.14
N VAL A 34 -4.72 1.09 0.82
CA VAL A 34 -3.38 1.23 0.20
C VAL A 34 -3.08 0.07 -0.74
N PHE A 35 -3.42 -1.16 -0.34
CA PHE A 35 -3.19 -2.35 -1.15
C PHE A 35 -4.03 -2.37 -2.42
N ASP A 36 -5.27 -1.86 -2.36
CA ASP A 36 -6.15 -1.72 -3.52
C ASP A 36 -5.56 -0.75 -4.54
N ILE A 37 -5.06 0.41 -4.08
CA ILE A 37 -4.33 1.38 -4.92
C ILE A 37 -3.09 0.73 -5.55
N CYS A 38 -2.34 -0.05 -4.77
CA CYS A 38 -1.15 -0.74 -5.27
C CYS A 38 -1.51 -1.78 -6.34
N HIS A 39 -2.57 -2.57 -6.10
CA HIS A 39 -3.08 -3.59 -7.02
C HIS A 39 -3.61 -2.98 -8.31
N GLY A 40 -4.31 -1.85 -8.24
CA GLY A 40 -4.88 -1.18 -9.41
C GLY A 40 -3.83 -0.61 -10.36
N CYS A 41 -2.63 -0.25 -9.87
CA CYS A 41 -1.60 0.38 -10.70
C CYS A 41 -0.37 -0.48 -11.00
N ARG A 42 0.00 -1.38 -10.08
CA ARG A 42 1.14 -2.33 -10.13
C ARG A 42 2.49 -1.75 -10.59
N ARG A 43 2.72 -0.44 -10.48
CA ARG A 43 3.92 0.22 -11.04
C ARG A 43 5.22 -0.08 -10.28
N CYS A 44 5.11 -0.55 -9.03
CA CYS A 44 6.24 -0.66 -8.11
C CYS A 44 6.90 -2.06 -8.08
N PHE A 45 6.45 -3.01 -8.90
CA PHE A 45 6.87 -4.42 -8.84
C PHE A 45 8.39 -4.66 -8.93
N ASN A 46 9.14 -3.75 -9.57
CA ASN A 46 10.60 -3.85 -9.72
C ASN A 46 11.41 -3.16 -8.60
N LEU A 47 10.77 -2.57 -7.58
CA LEU A 47 11.48 -1.82 -6.55
C LEU A 47 11.92 -2.67 -5.34
N CYS A 48 11.07 -3.59 -4.89
CA CYS A 48 11.35 -4.46 -3.75
C CYS A 48 10.38 -5.65 -3.72
N ASP A 49 10.69 -6.65 -2.89
CA ASP A 49 9.93 -7.90 -2.77
C ASP A 49 8.51 -7.72 -2.23
N ALA A 50 8.19 -6.61 -1.56
CA ALA A 50 6.85 -6.39 -1.01
C ALA A 50 5.76 -6.34 -2.09
N PHE A 51 6.04 -5.72 -3.23
CA PHE A 51 5.03 -5.55 -4.28
C PHE A 51 4.69 -6.85 -5.01
N PRO A 52 5.67 -7.66 -5.50
CA PRO A 52 5.36 -8.98 -6.04
C PRO A 52 4.56 -9.85 -5.05
N ARG A 53 4.95 -9.87 -3.76
CA ARG A 53 4.20 -10.62 -2.72
C ARG A 53 2.76 -10.15 -2.57
N LEU A 54 2.53 -8.84 -2.62
CA LEU A 54 1.18 -8.29 -2.57
C LEU A 54 0.36 -8.71 -3.78
N PHE A 55 0.94 -8.63 -4.98
CA PHE A 55 0.24 -8.96 -6.21
C PHE A 55 -0.06 -10.45 -6.28
N ASP A 56 0.89 -11.31 -5.93
CA ASP A 56 0.70 -12.76 -5.86
C ASP A 56 -0.38 -13.13 -4.82
N LEU A 57 -0.39 -12.45 -3.66
CA LEU A 57 -1.41 -12.65 -2.62
C LEU A 57 -2.82 -12.32 -3.13
N ILE A 58 -2.99 -11.21 -3.86
CA ILE A 58 -4.29 -10.80 -4.38
C ILE A 58 -4.68 -11.65 -5.60
N ASP A 59 -3.76 -11.91 -6.53
CA ASP A 59 -4.04 -12.69 -7.74
C ASP A 59 -4.40 -14.16 -7.44
N SER A 60 -4.01 -14.66 -6.26
CA SER A 60 -4.36 -15.99 -5.77
C SER A 60 -5.63 -16.03 -4.91
N SER A 61 -6.31 -14.90 -4.71
CA SER A 61 -7.58 -14.81 -3.98
C SER A 61 -8.74 -15.38 -4.80
N GLU A 62 -9.89 -15.60 -4.16
CA GLU A 62 -11.07 -16.18 -4.83
C GLU A 62 -11.59 -15.30 -5.97
N THR A 63 -11.59 -13.98 -5.76
CA THR A 63 -12.07 -13.00 -6.74
C THR A 63 -10.96 -12.47 -7.65
N GLY A 64 -9.69 -12.69 -7.29
CA GLY A 64 -8.55 -12.01 -7.90
C GLY A 64 -8.43 -10.54 -7.49
N GLU A 65 -9.27 -10.11 -6.53
CA GLU A 65 -9.36 -8.75 -6.02
C GLU A 65 -9.12 -8.76 -4.50
N LEU A 66 -8.88 -7.57 -3.93
CA LEU A 66 -8.53 -7.43 -2.51
C LEU A 66 -9.68 -7.75 -1.54
N ASP A 67 -10.92 -7.68 -2.01
CA ASP A 67 -12.13 -7.92 -1.21
C ASP A 67 -12.20 -9.33 -0.63
N SER A 68 -11.63 -10.32 -1.32
CA SER A 68 -11.59 -11.72 -0.87
C SER A 68 -10.28 -12.12 -0.17
N VAL A 69 -9.36 -11.18 0.07
CA VAL A 69 -8.10 -11.46 0.76
C VAL A 69 -8.27 -11.38 2.29
N ASP A 70 -7.82 -12.43 2.97
CA ASP A 70 -7.72 -12.47 4.44
C ASP A 70 -6.53 -11.60 4.93
N SER A 71 -6.81 -10.75 5.92
CA SER A 71 -5.85 -9.83 6.53
C SER A 71 -4.63 -10.52 7.16
N VAL A 72 -4.72 -11.80 7.51
CA VAL A 72 -3.57 -12.61 7.96
C VAL A 72 -2.45 -12.62 6.91
N GLY A 73 -2.79 -12.55 5.62
CA GLY A 73 -1.81 -12.47 4.52
C GLY A 73 -1.05 -11.15 4.46
N PHE A 74 -1.60 -10.06 5.02
CA PHE A 74 -0.99 -8.72 4.92
C PHE A 74 0.36 -8.64 5.62
N LYS A 75 0.56 -9.40 6.70
CA LYS A 75 1.84 -9.42 7.43
C LYS A 75 3.01 -9.87 6.55
N HIS A 76 2.79 -10.86 5.68
CA HIS A 76 3.83 -11.36 4.77
C HIS A 76 4.33 -10.29 3.79
N VAL A 77 3.43 -9.38 3.38
CA VAL A 77 3.73 -8.22 2.54
C VAL A 77 4.44 -7.15 3.34
N ALA A 78 3.91 -6.79 4.52
CA ALA A 78 4.46 -5.76 5.38
C ALA A 78 5.90 -6.08 5.84
N ASP A 79 6.18 -7.34 6.19
CA ASP A 79 7.50 -7.79 6.62
C ASP A 79 8.56 -7.71 5.50
N ALA A 80 8.14 -7.66 4.22
CA ALA A 80 9.04 -7.46 3.09
C ALA A 80 9.30 -5.98 2.78
N CYS A 81 8.59 -5.05 3.43
CA CYS A 81 8.78 -3.62 3.24
C CYS A 81 9.96 -3.11 4.07
N THR A 82 10.94 -2.51 3.41
CA THR A 82 12.12 -1.94 4.09
C THR A 82 11.92 -0.50 4.57
N LEU A 83 10.73 0.09 4.37
CA LEU A 83 10.41 1.48 4.72
C LEU A 83 11.41 2.51 4.15
N CYS A 84 11.95 2.27 2.94
CA CYS A 84 12.95 3.12 2.29
C CYS A 84 12.38 4.23 1.42
N ASP A 85 11.06 4.30 1.27
CA ASP A 85 10.34 5.34 0.53
C ASP A 85 10.57 5.42 -0.99
N MET A 86 11.32 4.50 -1.59
CA MET A 86 11.60 4.54 -3.03
C MET A 86 10.33 4.48 -3.89
N CYS A 87 9.31 3.71 -3.48
CA CYS A 87 8.03 3.65 -4.17
C CYS A 87 7.27 4.98 -4.12
N PHE A 88 7.22 5.60 -2.94
CA PHE A 88 6.60 6.90 -2.70
C PHE A 88 7.28 8.00 -3.52
N MET A 89 8.61 8.03 -3.51
CA MET A 89 9.40 9.10 -4.14
C MET A 89 9.44 9.03 -5.67
N THR A 90 9.38 7.83 -6.25
CA THR A 90 9.80 7.63 -7.66
C THR A 90 8.78 6.96 -8.58
N LYS A 91 7.71 6.37 -8.03
CA LYS A 91 6.77 5.56 -8.84
C LYS A 91 5.30 5.81 -8.55
N CYS A 92 4.93 6.12 -7.31
CA CYS A 92 3.53 6.17 -6.90
C CYS A 92 2.82 7.42 -7.47
N PRO A 93 1.82 7.28 -8.36
CA PRO A 93 1.08 8.40 -8.89
C PRO A 93 -0.06 8.87 -7.97
N TYR A 94 -0.29 8.18 -6.85
CA TYR A 94 -1.35 8.47 -5.89
C TYR A 94 -0.84 9.07 -4.58
N VAL A 95 0.40 9.55 -4.59
CA VAL A 95 0.89 10.42 -3.52
C VAL A 95 0.02 11.68 -3.47
N PRO A 96 -0.53 12.05 -2.29
CA PRO A 96 -1.23 13.31 -2.15
C PRO A 96 -0.30 14.48 -2.51
N PRO A 97 -0.78 15.55 -3.18
CA PRO A 97 -0.13 16.85 -3.06
C PRO A 97 -0.13 17.34 -1.60
#